data_AF-A0A176S429-F1
#
_entry.id   AF-A0A176S429-F1
#
_cell.length_a   1.000
_cell.length_b   1.000
_cell.length_c   1.000
_cell.angle_alpha   90.00
_cell.angle_beta   90.00
_cell.angle_gamma   90.00
#
_symmetry.space_group_name_H-M   'P 1'
#
loop_
_entity.id
_entity.type
_entity.pdbx_description
1 polymer ?
#
loop_
_entity_poly.entity_id
_entity_poly.type
_entity_poly.pdbx_seq_one_letter_code
_entity_poly.pdbx_strand_id
1 'polypeptide(L)'
;MDVRHAVVSAGQIRMRPIWVTSLTMMAGAGAIMFDPIFQGMAISLLFGSAVATSLTLIVVPLGCISAQQSLYSSEEKERQSEEVGKA
;
A
#
# COMPACT_ATOMS: atom_id res chain seq x y z
N MET A 1 13.75 -20.38 8.80
CA MET A 1 13.70 -19.38 7.70
C MET A 1 13.80 -18.02 8.35
N ASP A 2 14.73 -17.16 7.94
CA ASP A 2 14.89 -15.82 8.52
C ASP A 2 13.72 -14.90 8.12
N VAL A 3 13.25 -14.06 9.05
CA VAL A 3 12.05 -13.24 8.83
C VAL A 3 12.26 -12.22 7.71
N ARG A 4 13.49 -11.70 7.56
CA ARG A 4 13.84 -10.82 6.45
C ARG A 4 13.67 -11.52 5.10
N HIS A 5 14.03 -12.79 5.03
CA HIS A 5 13.92 -13.60 3.83
C HIS A 5 12.46 -13.91 3.49
N ALA A 6 11.62 -14.16 4.51
CA ALA A 6 10.18 -14.37 4.35
C ALA A 6 9.47 -13.11 3.84
N VAL A 7 9.78 -11.93 4.40
CA VAL A 7 9.20 -10.63 4.00
C VAL A 7 9.61 -10.26 2.57
N VAL A 8 10.88 -10.46 2.19
CA VAL A 8 11.33 -10.21 0.82
C VAL A 8 10.63 -11.14 -0.18
N SER A 9 10.49 -12.42 0.15
CA SER A 9 9.77 -13.38 -0.70
C SER A 9 8.28 -13.02 -0.83
N ALA A 10 7.62 -12.68 0.28
CA ALA A 10 6.24 -12.22 0.30
C ALA A 10 6.02 -10.93 -0.52
N GLY A 11 6.96 -9.99 -0.41
CA GLY A 11 6.97 -8.75 -1.19
C GLY A 11 7.05 -9.02 -2.70
N GLN A 12 7.94 -9.93 -3.13
CA GLN A 12 8.08 -10.28 -4.55
C GLN A 12 6.79 -10.88 -5.14
N ILE A 13 6.07 -11.69 -4.37
CA ILE A 13 4.84 -12.33 -4.83
C ILE A 13 3.71 -11.31 -4.98
N ARG A 14 3.64 -10.29 -4.11
CA ARG A 14 2.61 -9.23 -4.16
C ARG A 14 2.91 -8.13 -5.17
N MET A 15 4.18 -7.85 -5.42
CA MET A 15 4.61 -6.84 -6.39
C MET A 15 3.97 -7.07 -7.77
N ARG A 16 4.07 -8.29 -8.32
CA ARG A 16 3.52 -8.63 -9.64
C ARG A 16 2.03 -8.24 -9.79
N PRO A 17 1.11 -8.66 -8.90
CA PRO A 17 -0.27 -8.21 -8.91
C PRO A 17 -0.45 -6.69 -8.78
N ILE A 18 0.29 -6.03 -7.88
CA ILE A 18 0.18 -4.58 -7.64
C ILE A 18 0.47 -3.78 -8.91
N TRP A 19 1.52 -4.16 -9.65
CA TRP A 19 1.85 -3.54 -10.94
C TRP A 19 0.70 -3.66 -11.94
N VAL A 20 0.10 -4.85 -12.06
CA VAL A 20 -1.03 -5.08 -12.98
C VAL A 20 -2.25 -4.23 -12.60
N THR A 21 -2.56 -4.11 -11.31
CA THR A 21 -3.68 -3.29 -10.83
C THR A 21 -3.44 -1.80 -11.10
N SER A 22 -2.25 -1.30 -10.78
CA SER A 22 -1.91 0.10 -11.03
C SER A 22 -1.96 0.43 -12.53
N LEU A 23 -1.44 -0.44 -13.39
CA LEU A 23 -1.53 -0.25 -14.84
C LEU A 23 -2.98 -0.25 -15.33
N THR A 24 -3.81 -1.15 -14.82
CA THR A 24 -5.25 -1.21 -15.17
C THR A 24 -5.96 0.08 -14.77
N MET A 25 -5.68 0.59 -13.56
CA MET A 25 -6.25 1.85 -13.08
C MET A 25 -5.79 3.04 -13.94
N MET A 26 -4.50 3.11 -14.28
CA MET A 26 -3.95 4.17 -15.13
C MET A 26 -4.54 4.12 -16.56
N ALA A 27 -4.74 2.92 -17.11
CA ALA A 27 -5.40 2.75 -18.40
C ALA A 27 -6.87 3.24 -18.36
N GLY A 28 -7.61 2.93 -17.28
CA GLY A 28 -8.97 3.42 -17.08
C GLY A 28 -9.04 4.95 -16.90
N ALA A 29 -8.14 5.53 -16.11
CA ALA A 29 -8.04 6.98 -15.93
C ALA A 29 -7.59 7.70 -17.21
N GLY A 30 -6.76 7.05 -18.04
CA GLY A 30 -6.36 7.54 -19.36
C GLY A 30 -7.55 7.69 -20.32
N ALA A 31 -8.53 6.77 -20.26
CA ALA A 31 -9.76 6.90 -21.06
C ALA A 31 -10.58 8.15 -20.67
N ILE A 32 -10.64 8.48 -19.38
CA ILE A 32 -11.37 9.65 -18.84
C ILE A 32 -10.63 10.97 -19.12
N MET A 33 -9.30 10.93 -19.32
CA MET A 33 -8.50 12.13 -19.63
C MET A 33 -8.89 12.77 -20.98
N PHE A 34 -9.44 11.99 -21.92
CA PHE A 34 -9.92 12.50 -23.21
C PHE A 34 -11.23 13.29 -23.09
N ASP A 35 -11.93 13.20 -21.95
CA ASP A 35 -13.14 13.96 -21.69
C ASP A 35 -12.81 15.27 -20.93
N PRO A 36 -13.05 16.46 -21.53
CA PRO A 36 -12.65 17.76 -20.97
C PRO A 36 -13.34 18.14 -19.65
N ILE A 37 -14.38 17.40 -19.24
CA ILE A 37 -15.10 17.59 -17.98
C ILE A 37 -14.34 17.03 -16.76
N PHE A 38 -13.56 15.95 -16.94
CA PHE A 38 -12.93 15.21 -15.84
C PHE A 38 -11.40 15.24 -15.87
N GLN A 39 -10.82 16.11 -16.70
CA GLN A 39 -9.37 16.24 -16.85
C GLN A 39 -8.65 16.46 -15.52
N GLY A 40 -9.16 17.36 -14.65
CA GLY A 40 -8.55 17.62 -13.34
C GLY A 40 -8.60 16.42 -12.38
N MET A 41 -9.69 15.64 -12.41
CA MET A 41 -9.80 14.41 -11.63
C MET A 41 -8.87 13.30 -12.14
N ALA A 42 -8.77 13.14 -13.46
CA ALA A 42 -7.91 12.11 -14.07
C ALA A 42 -6.43 12.34 -13.73
N ILE A 43 -5.93 13.57 -13.82
CA ILE A 43 -4.56 13.92 -13.42
C ILE A 43 -4.31 13.58 -11.94
N SER A 44 -5.24 13.94 -11.06
CA SER A 44 -5.12 13.71 -9.61
C SER A 44 -5.10 12.21 -9.28
N LEU A 45 -5.93 11.42 -9.96
CA LEU A 45 -5.96 9.95 -9.80
C LEU A 45 -4.69 9.28 -10.34
N LEU A 46 -4.18 9.71 -11.49
CA LEU A 46 -2.95 9.17 -12.07
C LEU A 46 -1.73 9.47 -11.19
N PHE A 47 -1.57 10.73 -10.77
CA PHE A 47 -0.48 11.11 -9.88
C PHE A 47 -0.63 10.45 -8.50
N GLY A 48 -1.84 10.44 -7.94
CA GLY A 48 -2.15 9.81 -6.67
C GLY A 48 -1.89 8.30 -6.67
N SER A 49 -2.27 7.57 -7.72
CA SER A 49 -2.02 6.13 -7.85
C SER A 49 -0.54 5.80 -8.03
N ALA A 50 0.21 6.62 -8.80
CA ALA A 50 1.65 6.48 -8.92
C ALA A 50 2.35 6.66 -7.56
N VAL A 51 2.03 7.75 -6.85
CA VAL A 51 2.59 8.04 -5.53
C VAL A 51 2.17 7.00 -4.48
N ALA A 52 0.89 6.60 -4.45
CA ALA A 52 0.38 5.59 -3.53
C ALA A 52 1.05 4.23 -3.74
N THR A 53 1.32 3.85 -4.99
CA THR A 53 2.02 2.60 -5.30
C THR A 53 3.48 2.67 -4.84
N SER A 54 4.21 3.74 -5.18
CA SER A 54 5.59 3.94 -4.70
C SER A 54 5.67 3.98 -3.17
N LEU A 55 4.73 4.66 -2.52
CA LEU A 55 4.65 4.72 -1.06
C LEU A 55 4.37 3.33 -0.49
N THR A 56 3.47 2.56 -1.08
CA THR A 56 3.16 1.18 -0.65
C THR A 56 4.38 0.27 -0.76
N LEU A 57 5.19 0.38 -1.82
CA LEU A 57 6.40 -0.43 -1.97
C LEU A 57 7.45 -0.15 -0.90
N ILE A 58 7.47 1.07 -0.34
CA ILE A 58 8.38 1.47 0.73
C ILE A 58 7.76 1.16 2.10
N VAL A 59 6.49 1.47 2.30
CA VAL A 59 5.74 1.30 3.55
C VAL A 59 5.47 -0.16 3.88
N VAL A 60 5.20 -1.04 2.92
CA VAL A 60 4.96 -2.46 3.22
C VAL A 60 6.20 -3.15 3.83
N PRO A 61 7.42 -3.08 3.25
CA PRO A 61 8.60 -3.71 3.86
C PRO A 61 9.06 -2.99 5.13
N LEU A 62 9.03 -1.65 5.17
CA LEU A 62 9.33 -0.89 6.40
C LEU A 62 8.31 -1.20 7.49
N GLY A 63 7.04 -1.36 7.12
CA GLY A 63 5.95 -1.78 7.97
C GLY A 63 6.18 -3.18 8.50
N CYS A 64 6.62 -4.16 7.70
CA CYS A 64 6.96 -5.49 8.20
C CYS A 64 8.15 -5.47 9.17
N ILE A 65 9.20 -4.69 8.90
CA ILE A 65 10.39 -4.59 9.77
C ILE A 65 10.07 -3.82 11.06
N SER A 66 9.36 -2.69 10.93
CA SER A 66 8.95 -1.85 12.05
C SER A 66 7.85 -2.50 12.86
N ALA A 67 6.92 -3.23 12.26
CA ALA A 67 5.95 -4.09 12.96
C ALA A 67 6.59 -5.36 13.52
N GLN A 68 7.83 -5.75 13.20
CA GLN A 68 8.51 -6.71 14.09
C GLN A 68 8.94 -6.04 15.39
N GLN A 69 9.32 -4.76 15.34
CA GLN A 69 9.70 -3.97 16.51
C GLN A 69 8.49 -3.40 17.27
N SER A 70 7.37 -3.23 16.57
CA SER A 70 6.08 -2.72 17.01
C SER A 70 4.97 -3.76 16.92
N LEU A 71 5.19 -5.04 16.66
CA LEU A 71 4.37 -6.12 17.22
C LEU A 71 5.08 -6.73 18.44
N TYR A 72 6.31 -6.27 18.68
CA TYR A 72 6.95 -6.27 19.98
C TYR A 72 6.61 -5.00 20.82
N SER A 73 5.96 -3.97 20.25
CA SER A 73 5.61 -2.71 20.96
C SER A 73 4.31 -2.00 20.48
N SER A 74 3.54 -2.56 19.54
CA SER A 74 2.26 -2.06 18.99
C SER A 74 1.27 -3.15 18.50
N GLU A 75 1.58 -4.45 18.62
CA GLU A 75 0.56 -5.36 19.14
C GLU A 75 0.12 -4.76 20.48
N GLU A 76 1.02 -4.20 21.29
CA GLU A 76 0.72 -3.35 22.45
C GLU A 76 -0.08 -2.05 22.17
N LYS A 77 -0.28 -1.57 20.94
CA LYS A 77 -0.91 -0.25 20.65
C LYS A 77 -2.17 -0.37 19.79
N GLU A 78 -2.27 -1.39 18.93
CA GLU A 78 -3.57 -1.86 18.41
C GLU A 78 -4.29 -2.81 19.40
N ARG A 79 -3.62 -3.73 20.12
CA ARG A 79 -4.25 -4.54 21.21
C ARG A 79 -4.64 -3.68 22.43
N GLN A 80 -3.94 -2.59 22.72
CA GLN A 80 -4.34 -1.64 23.77
C GLN A 80 -5.47 -0.69 23.31
N SER A 81 -5.61 -0.43 22.01
CA SER A 81 -6.83 0.22 21.48
C SER A 81 -8.03 -0.73 21.46
N GLU A 82 -7.81 -2.05 21.42
CA GLU A 82 -8.86 -3.08 21.44
C GLU A 82 -9.27 -3.51 22.89
N GLU A 83 -8.37 -3.51 23.88
CA GLU A 83 -8.71 -3.81 25.30
C GLU A 83 -9.41 -2.64 26.02
N VAL A 84 -9.12 -1.37 25.68
CA VAL A 84 -9.75 -0.20 26.32
C VAL A 84 -11.21 0.00 25.89
N GLY A 85 -11.65 -0.62 24.80
CA GLY A 85 -13.03 -0.55 24.29
C GLY A 85 -14.01 -1.59 24.85
N LYS A 86 -13.56 -2.50 25.74
CA LYS A 86 -14.37 -3.63 26.25
C LYS A 86 -14.57 -3.63 27.78
N ALA A 87 -14.35 -2.49 28.45
CA ALA A 87 -14.67 -2.27 29.87
C ALA A 87 -15.90 -1.37 30.03
#